data_AF-A0A940L9S0-F1
#
_entry.id   AF-A0A940L9S0-F1
#
_cell.length_a   1.000
_cell.length_b   1.000
_cell.length_c   1.000
_cell.angle_alpha   90.00
_cell.angle_beta   90.00
_cell.angle_gamma   90.00
#
_symmetry.space_group_name_H-M   'P 1'
#
loop_
_entity.id
_entity.type
_entity.pdbx_description
1 polymer ?
#
loop_
_entity_poly.entity_id
_entity_poly.type
_entity_poly.pdbx_seq_one_letter_code
_entity_poly.pdbx_strand_id
1 'polypeptide(L)'
;MRIHKEFTFHYPLKHKVVRDLKIVTEHVGDLVVEGVGYFDPSASVLDIFERYSVDIDFVKWNGTDIKPVLEVTGAMDDVVEAAIRFFAKEFEHRSNRAA
;
A
#
# COMPACT_ATOMS: atom_id res chain seq x y z
N MET A 1 3.54 -4.68 -22.72
CA MET A 1 2.11 -4.51 -22.34
C MET A 1 2.06 -4.45 -20.82
N ARG A 2 1.67 -3.31 -20.24
CA ARG A 2 1.51 -3.20 -18.78
C ARG A 2 0.18 -3.83 -18.39
N ILE A 3 0.23 -4.82 -17.50
CA ILE A 3 -0.98 -5.39 -16.91
C ILE A 3 -1.40 -4.47 -15.77
N HIS A 4 -2.64 -4.00 -15.79
CA HIS A 4 -3.17 -3.12 -14.74
C HIS A 4 -4.36 -3.78 -14.07
N LYS A 5 -4.57 -3.47 -12.79
CA LYS A 5 -5.70 -3.98 -12.03
C LYS A 5 -6.00 -3.11 -10.82
N GLU A 6 -7.28 -2.87 -10.59
CA GLU A 6 -7.79 -2.21 -9.39
C GLU A 6 -7.56 -3.06 -8.14
N PHE A 7 -7.24 -2.40 -7.03
CA PHE A 7 -7.09 -3.03 -5.74
C PHE A 7 -7.67 -2.15 -4.63
N THR A 8 -8.06 -2.83 -3.55
CA THR A 8 -8.42 -2.20 -2.28
C THR A 8 -7.79 -2.99 -1.15
N PHE A 9 -7.17 -2.31 -0.19
CA PHE A 9 -6.64 -2.95 1.00
C PHE A 9 -6.74 -2.06 2.24
N HIS A 10 -6.61 -2.69 3.41
CA HIS A 10 -6.64 -2.01 4.70
C HIS A 10 -5.19 -1.82 5.19
N TYR A 11 -4.78 -0.57 5.38
CA TYR A 11 -3.47 -0.21 5.91
C TYR A 11 -3.60 0.15 7.41
N PRO A 12 -3.00 -0.62 8.32
CA PRO A 12 -3.17 -0.40 9.75
C PRO A 12 -2.33 0.79 10.23
N LEU A 13 -2.99 1.84 10.70
CA LEU A 13 -2.35 2.94 11.39
C LEU A 13 -1.94 2.52 12.80
N LYS A 14 -0.68 2.78 13.11
CA LYS A 14 -0.07 2.44 14.39
C LYS A 14 0.69 3.65 14.92
N HIS A 15 0.69 3.82 16.24
CA HIS A 15 1.51 4.83 16.90
C HIS A 15 2.36 4.19 17.99
N LYS A 16 3.54 4.77 18.22
CA LYS A 16 4.45 4.33 19.29
C LYS A 16 4.20 5.19 20.52
N VAL A 17 4.00 4.54 21.66
CA VAL A 17 3.86 5.19 22.97
C VAL A 17 4.78 4.54 24.00
N VAL A 18 5.14 5.32 25.03
CA VAL A 18 5.87 4.80 26.18
C VAL A 18 4.88 4.47 27.28
N ARG A 19 4.80 3.19 27.64
CA ARG A 19 4.00 2.68 28.77
C ARG A 19 4.89 1.81 29.64
N ASP A 20 4.87 2.03 30.95
CA ASP A 20 5.69 1.29 31.92
C ASP A 20 7.19 1.20 31.54
N LEU A 21 7.76 2.32 31.10
CA LEU A 21 9.15 2.44 30.63
C LEU A 21 9.49 1.57 29.40
N LYS A 22 8.49 1.12 28.64
CA LYS A 22 8.65 0.34 27.40
C LYS A 22 7.97 1.03 26.21
N ILE A 23 8.58 0.92 25.03
CA ILE A 23 7.96 1.37 23.77
C ILE A 23 6.98 0.30 23.33
N VAL A 24 5.70 0.68 23.24
CA VAL A 24 4.60 -0.17 22.77
C VAL A 24 4.06 0.42 21.48
N THR A 25 3.69 -0.44 20.54
CA THR A 25 3.02 -0.02 19.30
C THR A 25 1.54 -0.31 19.43
N GLU A 26 0.72 0.73 19.45
CA GLU A 26 -0.72 0.64 19.58
C GLU A 26 -1.38 0.85 18.21
N HIS A 27 -2.47 0.12 17.95
CA HIS A 27 -3.25 0.23 16.72
C HIS A 27 -4.31 1.32 16.89
N VAL A 28 -4.34 2.29 15.96
CA VAL A 28 -5.25 3.44 15.99
C VAL A 28 -6.51 3.14 15.17
N GLY A 29 -6.36 2.39 14.08
CA GLY A 29 -7.42 2.06 13.13
C GLY A 29 -6.84 1.70 11.77
N ASP A 30 -7.71 1.52 10.78
CA ASP A 30 -7.32 1.13 9.43
C ASP A 30 -7.67 2.21 8.42
N LEU A 31 -6.72 2.52 7.52
CA LEU A 31 -6.97 3.27 6.31
C LEU A 31 -7.44 2.32 5.22
N VAL A 32 -8.48 2.71 4.48
CA VAL A 32 -8.88 2.02 3.26
C VAL A 32 -8.15 2.68 2.09
N VAL A 33 -7.28 1.93 1.43
CA VAL A 33 -6.50 2.41 0.28
C VAL A 33 -7.07 1.78 -0.98
N GLU A 34 -7.43 2.64 -1.94
CA GLU A 34 -8.01 2.28 -3.23
C GLU A 34 -7.10 2.80 -4.34
N GLY A 35 -6.84 1.98 -5.36
CA GLY A 35 -6.01 2.40 -6.49
C GLY A 35 -5.86 1.35 -7.56
N VAL A 36 -4.98 1.65 -8.53
CA VAL A 36 -4.64 0.79 -9.66
C VAL A 36 -3.17 0.41 -9.58
N GLY A 37 -2.90 -0.89 -9.60
CA GLY A 37 -1.54 -1.42 -9.69
C GLY A 37 -1.16 -1.73 -11.14
N TYR A 38 0.10 -1.54 -11.48
CA TYR A 38 0.68 -1.79 -12.79
C TYR A 38 1.88 -2.72 -12.65
N PHE A 39 1.95 -3.73 -13.51
CA PHE A 39 3.05 -4.68 -13.57
C PHE A 39 3.81 -4.52 -14.89
N ASP A 40 5.14 -4.40 -14.78
CA ASP A 40 6.06 -4.41 -15.91
C ASP A 40 6.85 -5.74 -15.96
N PRO A 41 6.53 -6.65 -16.90
CA PRO A 41 7.25 -7.91 -17.01
C PRO A 41 8.69 -7.76 -17.52
N SER A 42 9.05 -6.59 -18.07
CA SER A 42 10.40 -6.34 -18.62
C SER A 42 11.40 -5.83 -17.58
N ALA A 43 10.92 -5.34 -16.44
CA ALA A 43 11.75 -4.90 -15.34
C ALA A 43 12.41 -6.08 -14.60
N SER A 44 13.49 -5.79 -13.87
CA SER A 44 14.21 -6.80 -13.09
C SER A 44 13.30 -7.46 -12.05
N VAL A 45 13.36 -8.78 -11.93
CA VAL A 45 12.65 -9.54 -10.88
C VAL A 45 13.12 -9.15 -9.48
N LEU A 46 14.35 -8.65 -9.35
CA LEU A 46 14.95 -8.25 -8.08
C LEU A 46 14.57 -6.82 -7.66
N ASP A 47 14.06 -5.99 -8.57
CA ASP A 47 13.65 -4.62 -8.27
C ASP A 47 12.13 -4.51 -8.26
N ILE A 48 11.55 -4.64 -7.06
CA ILE A 48 10.10 -4.58 -6.87
C ILE A 48 9.52 -3.21 -7.25
N PHE A 49 10.27 -2.12 -7.07
CA PHE A 49 9.77 -0.76 -7.28
C PHE A 49 9.86 -0.33 -8.74
N GLU A 50 10.76 -0.93 -9.52
CA GLU A 50 10.76 -0.80 -10.99
C GLU A 50 9.69 -1.70 -11.62
N ARG A 51 9.49 -2.90 -11.05
CA ARG A 51 8.60 -3.92 -11.60
C ARG A 51 7.12 -3.69 -11.34
N TYR A 52 6.81 -3.06 -10.21
CA TYR A 52 5.45 -2.75 -9.81
C TYR A 52 5.33 -1.26 -9.50
N SER A 53 4.29 -0.63 -10.04
CA SER A 53 3.91 0.74 -9.70
C SER A 53 2.44 0.79 -9.34
N VAL A 54 2.03 1.82 -8.60
CA VAL A 54 0.65 2.03 -8.19
C VAL A 54 0.26 3.48 -8.43
N ASP A 55 -1.01 3.68 -8.78
CA ASP A 55 -1.69 4.96 -8.73
C ASP A 55 -2.77 4.86 -7.67
N ILE A 56 -2.71 5.72 -6.65
CA ILE A 56 -3.64 5.67 -5.51
C ILE A 56 -4.73 6.70 -5.75
N ASP A 57 -5.97 6.24 -5.91
CA ASP A 57 -7.11 7.12 -6.11
C ASP A 57 -7.57 7.73 -4.80
N PHE A 58 -7.72 6.91 -3.75
CA PHE A 58 -8.24 7.34 -2.44
C PHE A 58 -7.49 6.71 -1.27
N VAL A 59 -7.36 7.48 -0.19
CA VAL A 59 -6.95 6.97 1.12
C VAL A 59 -7.96 7.41 2.14
N LYS A 60 -8.85 6.51 2.56
CA LYS A 60 -10.00 6.85 3.41
C LYS A 60 -9.75 6.50 4.87
N TRP A 61 -10.02 7.45 5.76
CA TRP A 61 -10.13 7.24 7.20
C TRP A 61 -11.58 7.47 7.63
N ASN A 62 -12.22 6.44 8.20
CA ASN A 62 -13.65 6.49 8.58
C ASN A 62 -14.55 7.01 7.44
N GLY A 63 -14.27 6.60 6.20
CA GLY A 63 -15.01 7.01 5.00
C GLY A 63 -14.67 8.39 4.44
N THR A 64 -13.82 9.18 5.11
CA THR A 64 -13.34 10.47 4.62
C THR A 64 -12.04 10.30 3.87
N ASP A 65 -11.93 10.82 2.65
CA ASP A 65 -10.67 10.83 1.92
C ASP A 65 -9.66 11.80 2.55
N ILE A 66 -8.54 11.27 2.97
CA ILE A 66 -7.42 11.98 3.60
C ILE A 66 -6.17 11.99 2.72
N LYS A 67 -6.22 11.44 1.50
CA LYS A 67 -5.07 11.44 0.58
C LYS A 67 -4.43 12.84 0.42
N PRO A 68 -5.19 13.95 0.24
CA PRO A 68 -4.58 15.28 0.14
C PRO A 68 -3.79 15.70 1.38
N VAL A 69 -4.23 15.27 2.58
CA VAL A 69 -3.53 15.55 3.84
C VAL A 69 -2.22 14.78 3.90
N LEU A 70 -2.22 13.51 3.46
CA LEU A 70 -1.01 12.69 3.44
C LEU A 70 0.01 13.21 2.42
N GLU A 71 -0.45 13.71 1.27
CA GLU A 71 0.42 14.31 0.25
C GLU A 71 1.13 15.57 0.79
N VAL A 72 0.40 16.46 1.47
CA VAL A 72 0.96 17.69 2.03
C VAL A 72 1.91 17.40 3.20
N THR A 73 1.62 16.39 4.01
CA THR A 73 2.46 16.02 5.16
C THR A 73 3.67 15.17 4.78
N GLY A 74 3.74 14.66 3.55
CA GLY A 74 4.79 13.73 3.11
C GLY A 74 4.63 12.31 3.66
N ALA A 75 3.47 11.97 4.20
CA ALA A 75 3.18 10.65 4.77
C ALA A 75 2.69 9.62 3.72
N MET A 76 2.64 10.00 2.44
CA MET A 76 2.22 9.11 1.35
C MET A 76 3.22 8.00 1.05
N ASP A 77 4.52 8.22 1.28
CA ASP A 77 5.57 7.27 0.89
C ASP A 77 5.34 5.88 1.51
N ASP A 78 5.00 5.83 2.80
CA ASP A 78 4.70 4.58 3.52
C ASP A 78 3.46 3.88 2.94
N VAL A 79 2.45 4.64 2.52
CA VAL A 79 1.21 4.11 1.94
C VAL A 79 1.47 3.58 0.53
N VAL A 80 2.26 4.30 -0.27
CA VAL A 80 2.68 3.89 -1.62
C VAL A 80 3.49 2.60 -1.55
N GLU A 81 4.48 2.53 -0.66
CA GLU A 81 5.28 1.32 -0.49
C GLU A 81 4.40 0.12 -0.08
N ALA A 82 3.50 0.32 0.87
CA ALA A 82 2.58 -0.73 1.30
C ALA A 82 1.64 -1.18 0.16
N ALA A 83 1.16 -0.25 -0.65
CA ALA A 83 0.33 -0.53 -1.81
C ALA A 83 1.07 -1.33 -2.88
N ILE A 84 2.33 -0.97 -3.19
CA ILE A 84 3.18 -1.72 -4.13
C ILE A 84 3.37 -3.16 -3.63
N ARG A 85 3.72 -3.34 -2.35
CA ARG A 85 3.92 -4.67 -1.75
C ARG A 85 2.64 -5.50 -1.74
N PHE A 86 1.50 -4.87 -1.43
CA PHE A 86 0.20 -5.52 -1.47
C PHE A 86 -0.14 -5.99 -2.89
N PHE A 87 0.01 -5.11 -3.87
CA PHE A 87 -0.28 -5.41 -5.27
C PHE A 87 0.61 -6.53 -5.82
N ALA A 88 1.93 -6.46 -5.57
CA ALA A 88 2.88 -7.49 -5.97
C ALA A 88 2.48 -8.87 -5.41
N LYS A 89 2.14 -8.94 -4.12
CA LYS A 89 1.70 -10.17 -3.46
C LYS A 89 0.39 -10.72 -4.07
N GLU A 90 -0.60 -9.86 -4.29
CA GLU A 90 -1.87 -10.25 -4.93
C GLU A 90 -1.68 -10.76 -6.36
N PHE A 91 -0.78 -10.10 -7.11
CA PHE A 91 -0.47 -10.48 -8.49
C PHE A 91 0.22 -11.85 -8.56
N GLU A 92 1.21 -12.09 -7.69
CA GLU A 92 1.96 -13.36 -7.62
C GLU A 92 1.07 -14.52 -7.14
N HIS A 93 0.24 -14.33 -6.12
CA HIS A 93 -0.66 -15.37 -5.63
C HIS A 93 -1.68 -15.84 -6.68
N ARG A 94 -2.14 -14.93 -7.55
CA ARG A 94 -3.05 -15.29 -8.65
C ARG A 94 -2.32 -15.97 -9.80
N SER A 95 -1.11 -15.51 -10.12
CA SER A 95 -0.27 -16.12 -11.16
C SER A 95 0.05 -17.59 -10.82
N ASN A 96 0.34 -17.90 -9.55
CA ASN A 96 0.59 -19.27 -9.09
C ASN A 96 -0.65 -20.18 -9.05
N ARG A 97 -1.87 -19.62 -9.13
CA ARG A 97 -3.11 -20.42 -9.21
C ARG A 97 -3.52 -20.79 -10.64
N ALA A 98 -2.91 -20.16 -11.65
CA ALA A 98 -3.23 -20.36 -13.06
C ALA A 98 -2.19 -21.24 -13.80
N ALA A 99 -1.18 -21.76 -13.08
CA ALA A 99 -0.11 -22.62 -13.59
C ALA A 99 -0.28 -24.07 -13.13
#